data_AF-A0A7M4FHQ6-F1
#
_entry.id   AF-A0A7M4FHQ6-F1
#
_cell.length_a   1.000
_cell.length_b   1.000
_cell.length_c   1.000
_cell.angle_alpha   90.00
_cell.angle_beta   90.00
_cell.angle_gamma   90.00
#
_symmetry.space_group_name_H-M   'P 1'
#
loop_
_entity.id
_entity.type
_entity.pdbx_description
1 polymer ?
#
loop_
_entity_poly.entity_id
_entity_poly.type
_entity_poly.pdbx_seq_one_letter_code
_entity_poly.pdbx_strand_id
1 'polypeptide(L)'
;LRQWDTGDTRELCREHAWVAEVHAFVQGWSPAALEVMRGQPPSSYAEHVAQLRAWARRLQDVPPAVVTRNRLFLVDSPLLACITAELQALALHEASLRSKVLITELSTVLKLYRSVGSDILTVAKCSHKLQQYQGQMGELQERVEYVRSLNDVIRHCFRPLAPDEESQENALLDMWEAFVFQQQEASDFITLRRLSIMDELEESLQRARRELHDLLAAATTGRFRDPASNARAAEQDLRGLLLCFQATAARLDELCHSQKTLTGTAVPPRRARAPQPCGTRQTLGCASPPGSRGLPRHGGQGSQTSVCPPPQGTAWTRLSWPRART
;
A
#
# COMPACT_ATOMS: atom_id res chain seq x y z
N LEU A 1 20.77 -43.96 44.69
CA LEU A 1 20.64 -43.81 43.23
C LEU A 1 19.30 -44.42 42.84
N ARG A 2 18.28 -43.61 42.54
CA ARG A 2 17.03 -44.17 41.99
C ARG A 2 17.32 -44.60 40.57
N GLN A 3 17.25 -45.91 40.33
CA GLN A 3 17.26 -46.52 39.01
C GLN A 3 15.96 -46.07 38.35
N TRP A 4 16.06 -45.20 37.34
CA TRP A 4 14.90 -44.86 36.51
C TRP A 4 14.61 -46.08 35.64
N ASP A 5 13.38 -46.60 35.71
CA ASP A 5 12.98 -47.69 34.85
C ASP A 5 12.90 -47.19 33.40
N THR A 6 13.16 -48.07 32.44
CA THR A 6 13.12 -47.71 31.00
C THR A 6 11.71 -47.34 30.53
N GLY A 7 10.68 -47.74 31.29
CA GLY A 7 9.30 -47.28 31.13
C GLY A 7 9.10 -45.81 31.51
N ASP A 8 9.57 -45.41 32.70
CA ASP A 8 9.43 -44.04 33.24
C ASP A 8 10.08 -43.00 32.32
N THR A 9 11.22 -43.35 31.71
CA THR A 9 11.92 -42.46 30.76
C THR A 9 11.17 -42.29 29.44
N ARG A 10 10.49 -43.35 28.96
CA ARG A 10 9.72 -43.29 27.70
C ARG A 10 8.41 -42.53 27.87
N GLU A 11 7.77 -42.65 29.03
CA GLU A 11 6.57 -41.90 29.40
C GLU A 11 6.88 -40.41 29.58
N LEU A 12 7.97 -40.08 30.28
CA LEU A 12 8.48 -38.72 30.40
C LEU A 12 8.81 -38.10 29.02
N CYS A 13 9.45 -38.83 28.11
CA CYS A 13 9.73 -38.35 26.75
C CYS A 13 8.45 -38.13 25.93
N ARG A 14 7.40 -38.92 26.14
CA ARG A 14 6.08 -38.70 25.51
C ARG A 14 5.41 -37.43 26.06
N GLU A 15 5.46 -37.23 27.36
CA GLU A 15 4.90 -36.04 28.03
C GLU A 15 5.58 -34.74 27.60
N HIS A 16 6.86 -34.80 27.21
CA HIS A 16 7.67 -33.64 26.82
C HIS A 16 7.90 -33.53 25.30
N ALA A 17 7.14 -34.26 24.47
CA ALA A 17 7.29 -34.21 23.01
C ALA A 17 7.06 -32.81 22.41
N TRP A 18 6.19 -32.00 23.05
CA TRP A 18 5.92 -30.61 22.66
C TRP A 18 7.18 -29.71 22.71
N VAL A 19 8.19 -30.05 23.51
CA VAL A 19 9.46 -29.29 23.59
C VAL A 19 10.20 -29.31 22.27
N ALA A 20 10.11 -30.42 21.52
CA ALA A 20 10.69 -30.51 20.18
C ALA A 20 9.98 -29.58 19.19
N GLU A 21 8.67 -29.38 19.34
CA GLU A 21 7.89 -28.43 18.53
C GLU A 21 8.32 -26.99 18.81
N VAL A 22 8.48 -26.62 20.09
CA VAL A 22 8.96 -25.27 20.46
C VAL A 22 10.37 -25.03 19.93
N HIS A 23 11.26 -26.01 20.09
CA HIS A 23 12.62 -25.90 19.57
C HIS A 23 12.62 -25.76 18.03
N ALA A 24 11.82 -26.56 17.31
CA ALA A 24 11.70 -26.45 15.86
C ALA A 24 11.16 -25.08 15.43
N PHE A 25 10.15 -24.55 16.13
CA PHE A 25 9.61 -23.21 15.87
C PHE A 25 10.66 -22.12 16.07
N VAL A 26 11.36 -22.13 17.21
CA VAL A 26 12.40 -21.14 17.52
C VAL A 26 13.56 -21.21 16.52
N GLN A 27 13.97 -22.41 16.10
CA GLN A 27 15.00 -22.58 15.07
C GLN A 27 14.55 -22.12 13.68
N GLY A 28 13.25 -22.21 13.39
CA GLY A 28 12.66 -21.68 12.15
C GLY A 28 12.43 -20.17 12.18
N TRP A 29 12.45 -19.55 13.37
CA TRP A 29 12.23 -18.12 13.50
C TRP A 29 13.41 -17.33 12.93
N SER A 30 13.11 -16.46 11.97
CA SER A 30 14.10 -15.68 11.24
C SER A 30 13.46 -14.40 10.70
N PRO A 31 14.26 -13.42 10.24
CA PRO A 31 13.72 -12.25 9.55
C PRO A 31 12.81 -12.63 8.38
N ALA A 32 13.12 -13.72 7.66
CA ALA A 32 12.26 -14.21 6.58
C ALA A 32 10.89 -14.71 7.09
N ALA A 33 10.83 -15.35 8.26
CA ALA A 33 9.57 -15.74 8.89
C ALA A 33 8.74 -14.51 9.31
N LEU A 34 9.40 -13.45 9.79
CA LEU A 34 8.74 -12.19 10.14
C LEU A 34 8.18 -11.48 8.90
N GLU A 35 8.87 -11.55 7.76
CA GLU A 35 8.37 -11.02 6.49
C GLU A 35 7.12 -11.76 6.00
N VAL A 36 7.02 -13.08 6.22
CA VAL A 36 5.81 -13.86 5.89
C VAL A 36 4.60 -13.42 6.74
N MET A 37 4.84 -12.96 7.97
CA MET A 37 3.79 -12.43 8.85
C MET A 37 3.23 -11.09 8.38
N ARG A 38 4.00 -10.30 7.61
CA ARG A 38 3.56 -8.98 7.15
C ARG A 38 2.32 -9.12 6.27
N GLY A 39 1.25 -8.43 6.65
CA GLY A 39 -0.01 -8.42 5.91
C GLY A 39 -0.87 -9.66 6.09
N GLN A 40 -0.51 -10.58 7.00
CA GLN A 40 -1.41 -11.66 7.39
C GLN A 40 -2.65 -11.12 8.11
N PRO A 41 -3.76 -11.88 8.11
CA PRO A 41 -4.93 -11.51 8.90
C PRO A 41 -4.58 -11.21 10.36
N PRO A 42 -5.17 -10.18 10.99
CA PRO A 42 -4.90 -9.85 12.39
C PRO A 42 -5.08 -11.04 13.35
N SER A 43 -6.02 -11.95 13.06
CA SER A 43 -6.22 -13.20 13.82
C SER A 43 -4.98 -14.07 13.87
N SER A 44 -4.18 -14.13 12.79
CA SER A 44 -2.95 -14.92 12.74
C SER A 44 -1.91 -14.40 13.74
N TYR A 45 -1.80 -13.08 13.93
CA TYR A 45 -0.93 -12.52 14.97
C TYR A 45 -1.38 -12.95 16.37
N ALA A 46 -2.69 -12.90 16.65
CA ALA A 46 -3.25 -13.32 17.93
C ALA A 46 -3.02 -14.82 18.21
N GLU A 47 -3.18 -15.67 17.20
CA GLU A 47 -2.93 -17.12 17.28
C GLU A 47 -1.47 -17.42 17.63
N HIS A 48 -0.51 -16.81 16.93
CA HIS A 48 0.92 -16.99 17.20
C HIS A 48 1.29 -16.55 18.63
N VAL A 49 0.77 -15.40 19.07
CA VAL A 49 1.02 -14.91 20.44
C VAL A 49 0.39 -15.81 21.49
N ALA A 50 -0.82 -16.32 21.25
CA ALA A 50 -1.48 -17.26 22.14
C ALA A 50 -0.67 -18.55 22.28
N GLN A 51 -0.13 -19.07 21.17
CA GLN A 51 0.73 -20.25 21.16
C GLN A 51 2.04 -20.01 21.93
N LEU A 52 2.72 -18.90 21.69
CA LEU A 52 3.94 -18.51 22.41
C LEU A 52 3.72 -18.40 23.92
N ARG A 53 2.60 -17.80 24.34
CA ARG A 53 2.22 -17.70 25.76
C ARG A 53 1.89 -19.06 26.37
N ALA A 54 1.21 -19.94 25.63
CA ALA A 54 0.92 -21.29 26.10
C ALA A 54 2.21 -22.08 26.35
N TRP A 55 3.19 -21.99 25.44
CA TRP A 55 4.50 -22.59 25.62
C TRP A 55 5.28 -21.96 26.79
N ALA A 56 5.27 -20.64 26.91
CA ALA A 56 5.93 -19.95 28.02
C ALA A 56 5.36 -20.38 29.40
N ARG A 57 4.04 -20.52 29.52
CA ARG A 57 3.39 -21.04 30.75
C ARG A 57 3.78 -22.48 31.03
N ARG A 58 3.71 -23.36 30.03
CA ARG A 58 4.11 -24.76 30.18
C ARG A 58 5.56 -24.89 30.65
N LEU A 59 6.47 -24.04 30.17
CA LEU A 59 7.86 -24.02 30.62
C LEU A 59 8.03 -23.53 32.08
N GLN A 60 7.14 -22.66 32.58
CA GLN A 60 7.13 -22.26 33.99
C GLN A 60 6.66 -23.39 34.91
N ASP A 61 5.75 -24.24 34.43
CA ASP A 61 5.18 -25.36 35.19
C ASP A 61 6.08 -26.61 35.21
N VAL A 62 7.17 -26.65 34.42
CA VAL A 62 8.12 -27.79 34.41
C VAL A 62 8.91 -27.83 35.72
N PRO A 63 8.82 -28.93 36.50
CA PRO A 63 9.57 -29.05 37.75
C PRO A 63 11.09 -28.98 37.50
N PRO A 64 11.86 -28.27 38.35
CA PRO A 64 13.32 -28.17 38.21
C PRO A 64 14.02 -29.54 38.30
N ALA A 65 13.34 -30.56 38.81
CA ALA A 65 13.82 -31.93 38.87
C ALA A 65 13.96 -32.62 37.49
N VAL A 66 13.26 -32.13 36.45
CA VAL A 66 13.33 -32.64 35.06
C VAL A 66 14.42 -31.91 34.25
N VAL A 67 15.00 -30.84 34.81
CA VAL A 67 16.19 -30.19 34.24
C VAL A 67 17.36 -31.15 34.42
N THR A 68 17.67 -31.91 33.38
CA THR A 68 18.87 -32.75 33.34
C THR A 68 20.09 -31.94 33.82
N ARG A 69 21.01 -32.58 34.55
CA ARG A 69 22.19 -31.94 35.20
C ARG A 69 23.04 -31.05 34.28
N ASN A 70 22.84 -31.14 32.97
CA ASN A 70 23.55 -30.38 31.94
C ASN A 70 22.78 -29.14 31.44
N ARG A 71 21.62 -28.80 32.02
CA ARG A 71 20.73 -27.72 31.54
C ARG A 71 20.29 -27.84 30.06
N LEU A 72 20.30 -29.06 29.51
CA LEU A 72 20.02 -29.33 28.08
C LEU A 72 18.57 -29.04 27.64
N PHE A 73 17.64 -28.86 28.59
CA PHE A 73 16.22 -28.60 28.34
C PHE A 73 15.80 -27.21 28.81
N LEU A 74 16.62 -26.19 28.54
CA LEU A 74 16.15 -24.81 28.54
C LEU A 74 15.76 -24.46 27.11
N VAL A 75 14.48 -24.65 26.79
CA VAL A 75 13.88 -23.78 25.78
C VAL A 75 13.88 -22.41 26.44
N ASP A 76 14.76 -21.53 25.96
CA ASP A 76 14.99 -20.23 26.57
C ASP A 76 13.70 -19.41 26.53
N SER A 77 13.00 -19.34 27.66
CA SER A 77 11.89 -18.41 27.90
C SER A 77 12.21 -16.98 27.44
N PRO A 78 13.45 -16.46 27.59
CA PRO A 78 13.86 -15.19 26.99
C PRO A 78 13.72 -15.12 25.45
N LEU A 79 13.97 -16.22 24.72
CA LEU A 79 13.80 -16.25 23.26
C LEU A 79 12.33 -16.15 22.84
N LEU A 80 11.43 -16.84 23.55
CA LEU A 80 9.98 -16.73 23.29
C LEU A 80 9.48 -15.30 23.57
N ALA A 81 10.01 -14.65 24.61
CA ALA A 81 9.73 -13.25 24.89
C ALA A 81 10.28 -12.32 23.80
N CYS A 82 11.48 -12.57 23.27
CA CYS A 82 12.04 -11.84 22.13
C CYS A 82 11.15 -11.97 20.89
N ILE A 83 10.73 -13.18 20.52
CA ILE A 83 9.83 -13.41 19.37
C ILE A 83 8.50 -12.65 19.55
N THR A 84 7.95 -12.68 20.77
CA THR A 84 6.73 -11.94 21.08
C THR A 84 6.91 -10.43 20.91
N ALA A 85 8.06 -9.89 21.34
CA ALA A 85 8.39 -8.48 21.16
C ALA A 85 8.59 -8.10 19.68
N GLU A 86 9.18 -8.98 18.86
CA GLU A 86 9.32 -8.77 17.41
C GLU A 86 7.96 -8.76 16.70
N LEU A 87 7.06 -9.69 17.05
CA LEU A 87 5.68 -9.70 16.54
C LEU A 87 4.92 -8.42 16.93
N GLN A 88 5.11 -7.95 18.16
CA GLN A 88 4.54 -6.69 18.61
C GLN A 88 5.04 -5.50 17.78
N ALA A 89 6.36 -5.43 17.57
CA ALA A 89 6.97 -4.36 16.79
C ALA A 89 6.48 -4.38 15.33
N LEU A 90 6.33 -5.56 14.74
CA LEU A 90 5.76 -5.71 13.39
C LEU A 90 4.31 -5.23 13.32
N ALA A 91 3.45 -5.65 14.25
CA ALA A 91 2.05 -5.25 14.28
C ALA A 91 1.90 -3.73 14.45
N LEU A 92 2.67 -3.13 15.36
CA LEU A 92 2.72 -1.68 15.55
C LEU A 92 3.17 -0.94 14.28
N HIS A 93 4.21 -1.45 13.63
CA HIS A 93 4.72 -0.86 12.40
C HIS A 93 3.69 -0.94 11.27
N GLU A 94 3.02 -2.09 11.09
CA GLU A 94 1.98 -2.26 10.07
C GLU A 94 0.78 -1.35 10.33
N ALA A 95 0.27 -1.31 11.56
CA ALA A 95 -0.81 -0.41 11.92
C ALA A 95 -0.41 1.04 11.62
N SER A 96 0.79 1.44 12.02
CA SER A 96 1.25 2.81 11.81
C SER A 96 1.38 3.17 10.33
N LEU A 97 2.02 2.30 9.54
CA LEU A 97 2.25 2.52 8.12
C LEU A 97 0.93 2.60 7.35
N ARG A 98 0.03 1.64 7.58
CA ARG A 98 -1.24 1.55 6.85
C ARG A 98 -2.17 2.72 7.18
N SER A 99 -2.25 3.16 8.44
CA SER A 99 -3.02 4.37 8.76
C SER A 99 -2.48 5.60 8.04
N LYS A 100 -1.15 5.80 8.02
CA LYS A 100 -0.53 6.98 7.36
C LYS A 100 -0.82 7.01 5.87
N VAL A 101 -0.74 5.86 5.21
CA VAL A 101 -1.08 5.73 3.78
C VAL A 101 -2.55 6.06 3.55
N LEU A 102 -3.47 5.45 4.31
CA LEU A 102 -4.90 5.71 4.20
C LEU A 102 -5.26 7.18 4.46
N ILE A 103 -4.73 7.77 5.55
CA ILE A 103 -4.96 9.18 5.89
C ILE A 103 -4.51 10.09 4.74
N THR A 104 -3.34 9.82 4.16
CA THR A 104 -2.81 10.64 3.05
C THR A 104 -3.66 10.49 1.79
N GLU A 105 -4.05 9.27 1.45
CA GLU A 105 -4.91 8.97 0.30
C GLU A 105 -6.27 9.67 0.43
N LEU A 106 -6.96 9.45 1.55
CA LEU A 106 -8.29 10.01 1.82
C LEU A 106 -8.24 11.53 1.90
N SER A 107 -7.26 12.12 2.59
CA SER A 107 -7.16 13.58 2.73
C SER A 107 -6.99 14.31 1.40
N THR A 108 -6.34 13.68 0.41
CA THR A 108 -6.15 14.26 -0.92
C THR A 108 -7.48 14.38 -1.65
N VAL A 109 -8.31 13.34 -1.59
CA VAL A 109 -9.64 13.31 -2.21
C VAL A 109 -10.62 14.21 -1.46
N LEU A 110 -10.52 14.23 -0.14
CA LEU A 110 -11.39 15.03 0.71
C LEU A 110 -11.22 16.53 0.45
N LYS A 111 -9.99 16.99 0.20
CA LYS A 111 -9.74 18.38 -0.27
C LYS A 111 -10.49 18.70 -1.56
N LEU A 112 -10.51 17.76 -2.50
CA LEU A 112 -11.23 17.93 -3.78
C LEU A 112 -12.76 18.01 -3.54
N TYR A 113 -13.33 17.11 -2.73
CA TYR A 113 -14.77 17.14 -2.42
C TYR A 113 -15.20 18.43 -1.72
N ARG A 114 -14.39 18.94 -0.78
CA ARG A 114 -14.65 20.25 -0.13
C ARG A 114 -14.66 21.43 -1.11
N SER A 115 -13.94 21.31 -2.24
CA SER A 115 -13.89 22.33 -3.28
C SER A 115 -14.93 22.13 -4.40
N VAL A 116 -15.87 21.18 -4.29
CA VAL A 116 -16.79 20.83 -5.39
C VAL A 116 -17.55 22.04 -5.96
N GLY A 117 -17.84 23.05 -5.16
CA GLY A 117 -18.56 24.25 -5.60
C GLY A 117 -17.72 25.36 -6.22
N SER A 118 -16.41 25.20 -6.41
CA SER A 118 -15.53 26.30 -6.86
C SER A 118 -15.69 26.65 -8.34
N ASP A 119 -15.69 25.65 -9.20
CA ASP A 119 -15.73 25.80 -10.65
C ASP A 119 -16.12 24.49 -11.34
N ILE A 120 -16.56 24.59 -12.59
CA ILE A 120 -17.08 23.47 -13.40
C ILE A 120 -16.03 22.37 -13.60
N LEU A 121 -14.74 22.70 -13.72
CA LEU A 121 -13.69 21.70 -13.91
C LEU A 121 -13.48 20.91 -12.61
N THR A 122 -13.56 21.59 -11.46
CA THR A 122 -13.53 20.94 -10.14
C THR A 122 -14.76 20.05 -9.92
N VAL A 123 -15.96 20.51 -10.29
CA VAL A 123 -17.18 19.68 -10.29
C VAL A 123 -17.00 18.41 -11.12
N ALA A 124 -16.44 18.52 -12.33
CA ALA A 124 -16.20 17.37 -13.20
C ALA A 124 -15.16 16.39 -12.63
N LYS A 125 -14.06 16.91 -12.04
CA LYS A 125 -13.06 16.09 -11.33
C LYS A 125 -13.68 15.38 -10.13
N CYS A 126 -14.52 16.07 -9.34
CA CYS A 126 -15.27 15.48 -8.24
C CYS A 126 -16.18 14.36 -8.75
N SER A 127 -16.97 14.59 -9.79
CA SER A 127 -17.87 13.60 -10.38
C SER A 127 -17.14 12.31 -10.78
N HIS A 128 -15.98 12.45 -11.43
CA HIS A 128 -15.14 11.30 -11.78
C HIS A 128 -14.63 10.55 -10.54
N LYS A 129 -14.13 11.29 -9.53
CA LYS A 129 -13.61 10.67 -8.30
C LYS A 129 -14.71 10.02 -7.47
N LEU A 130 -15.91 10.59 -7.43
CA LEU A 130 -17.08 9.98 -6.79
C LEU A 130 -17.39 8.62 -7.41
N GLN A 131 -17.43 8.51 -8.74
CA GLN A 131 -17.65 7.24 -9.42
C GLN A 131 -16.54 6.22 -9.11
N GLN A 132 -15.28 6.64 -9.13
CA GLN A 132 -14.14 5.78 -8.80
C GLN A 132 -14.26 5.21 -7.38
N TYR A 133 -14.45 6.09 -6.39
CA TYR A 133 -14.45 5.72 -4.97
C TYR A 133 -15.75 5.04 -4.53
N GLN A 134 -16.89 5.30 -5.19
CA GLN A 134 -18.12 4.53 -4.99
C GLN A 134 -17.90 3.05 -5.35
N GLY A 135 -17.15 2.75 -6.42
CA GLY A 135 -16.80 1.38 -6.78
C GLY A 135 -15.77 0.73 -5.85
N GLN A 136 -14.93 1.52 -5.16
CA GLN A 136 -13.84 1.05 -4.29
C GLN A 136 -14.21 1.11 -2.79
N MET A 137 -15.44 1.48 -2.44
CA MET A 137 -15.84 1.73 -1.06
C MET A 137 -15.62 0.51 -0.14
N GLY A 138 -15.97 -0.69 -0.62
CA GLY A 138 -15.77 -1.92 0.15
C GLY A 138 -14.29 -2.22 0.44
N GLU A 139 -13.42 -2.08 -0.56
CA GLU A 139 -11.97 -2.30 -0.39
C GLU A 139 -11.36 -1.30 0.61
N LEU A 140 -11.78 -0.03 0.55
CA LEU A 140 -11.33 0.99 1.49
C LEU A 140 -11.79 0.72 2.91
N GLN A 141 -13.05 0.31 3.07
CA GLN A 141 -13.60 -0.08 4.37
C GLN A 141 -12.81 -1.25 4.96
N GLU A 142 -12.54 -2.30 4.17
CA GLU A 142 -11.73 -3.45 4.58
C GLU A 142 -10.32 -3.03 5.02
N ARG A 143 -9.68 -2.09 4.30
CA ARG A 143 -8.37 -1.56 4.67
C ARG A 143 -8.39 -0.83 6.01
N VAL A 144 -9.45 -0.07 6.32
CA VAL A 144 -9.64 0.60 7.61
C VAL A 144 -9.90 -0.42 8.72
N GLU A 145 -10.78 -1.40 8.47
CA GLU A 145 -11.11 -2.47 9.42
C GLU A 145 -9.94 -3.39 9.72
N TYR A 146 -9.06 -3.63 8.75
CA TYR A 146 -7.81 -4.34 8.98
C TYR A 146 -6.95 -3.61 10.04
N VAL A 147 -6.78 -2.29 9.91
CA VAL A 147 -5.99 -1.50 10.87
C VAL A 147 -6.65 -1.53 12.26
N ARG A 148 -7.97 -1.35 12.34
CA ARG A 148 -8.71 -1.44 13.61
C ARG A 148 -8.51 -2.80 14.28
N SER A 149 -8.70 -3.87 13.52
CA SER A 149 -8.53 -5.24 13.99
C SER A 149 -7.10 -5.51 14.45
N LEU A 150 -6.11 -4.95 13.76
CA LEU A 150 -4.71 -5.06 14.16
C LEU A 150 -4.42 -4.32 15.47
N ASN A 151 -4.96 -3.11 15.65
CA ASN A 151 -4.86 -2.38 16.92
C ASN A 151 -5.57 -3.10 18.07
N ASP A 152 -6.69 -3.75 17.80
CA ASP A 152 -7.38 -4.58 18.79
C ASP A 152 -6.51 -5.77 19.20
N VAL A 153 -5.84 -6.43 18.25
CA VAL A 153 -4.86 -7.47 18.57
C VAL A 153 -3.72 -6.91 19.42
N ILE A 154 -3.22 -5.71 19.12
CA ILE A 154 -2.17 -5.05 19.93
C ILE A 154 -2.63 -4.89 21.39
N ARG A 155 -3.83 -4.35 21.60
CA ARG A 155 -4.44 -4.14 22.92
C ARG A 155 -4.63 -5.42 23.71
N HIS A 156 -5.19 -6.46 23.07
CA HIS A 156 -5.57 -7.71 23.76
C HIS A 156 -4.40 -8.69 23.89
N CYS A 157 -3.44 -8.66 22.95
CA CYS A 157 -2.35 -9.64 22.87
C CYS A 157 -0.99 -9.11 23.33
N PHE A 158 -0.82 -7.82 23.58
CA PHE A 158 0.49 -7.29 23.99
C PHE A 158 0.38 -6.27 25.11
N ARG A 159 -0.22 -5.11 24.84
CA ARG A 159 -0.35 -4.00 25.78
C ARG A 159 -1.40 -2.99 25.29
N PRO A 160 -1.90 -2.11 26.18
CA PRO A 160 -2.62 -0.91 25.75
C PRO A 160 -1.79 -0.08 24.76
N LEU A 161 -2.49 0.61 23.84
CA LEU A 161 -1.85 1.55 22.92
C LEU A 161 -1.24 2.72 23.68
N ALA A 162 -0.12 3.23 23.16
CA ALA A 162 0.48 4.46 23.62
C ALA A 162 -0.35 5.67 23.12
N PRO A 163 -0.24 6.85 23.74
CA PRO A 163 -1.04 8.01 23.37
C PRO A 163 -0.88 8.45 21.91
N ASP A 164 0.32 8.32 21.34
CA ASP A 164 0.59 8.62 19.94
C ASP A 164 -0.06 7.59 19.00
N GLU A 165 -0.01 6.30 19.34
CA GLU A 165 -0.65 5.20 18.61
C GLU A 165 -2.18 5.37 18.60
N GLU A 166 -2.77 5.70 19.75
CA GLU A 166 -4.21 5.99 19.89
C GLU A 166 -4.61 7.24 19.11
N SER A 167 -3.80 8.31 19.18
CA SER A 167 -4.05 9.53 18.40
C SER A 167 -4.05 9.25 16.90
N GLN A 168 -3.18 8.35 16.43
CA GLN A 168 -3.08 7.98 15.03
C GLN A 168 -4.25 7.09 14.59
N GLU A 169 -4.73 6.20 15.44
CA GLU A 169 -5.94 5.42 15.18
C GLU A 169 -7.17 6.34 15.09
N ASN A 170 -7.36 7.24 16.06
CA ASN A 170 -8.46 8.20 16.05
C ASN A 170 -8.40 9.08 14.80
N ALA A 171 -7.22 9.57 14.42
CA ALA A 171 -7.06 10.35 13.19
C ALA A 171 -7.45 9.57 11.92
N LEU A 172 -7.23 8.26 11.88
CA LEU A 172 -7.68 7.43 10.76
C LEU A 172 -9.22 7.32 10.74
N LEU A 173 -9.84 7.09 11.89
CA LEU A 173 -11.30 6.97 12.01
C LEU A 173 -11.99 8.30 11.66
N ASP A 174 -11.51 9.40 12.22
CA ASP A 174 -12.00 10.74 11.90
C ASP A 174 -11.86 11.06 10.40
N MET A 175 -10.74 10.67 9.79
CA MET A 175 -10.51 10.85 8.36
C MET A 175 -11.47 10.00 7.52
N TRP A 176 -11.73 8.76 7.93
CA TRP A 176 -12.67 7.86 7.27
C TRP A 176 -14.10 8.40 7.35
N GLU A 177 -14.56 8.79 8.53
CA GLU A 177 -15.90 9.37 8.72
C GLU A 177 -16.07 10.66 7.91
N ALA A 178 -15.08 11.56 7.97
CA ALA A 178 -15.10 12.79 7.20
C ALA A 178 -15.09 12.51 5.69
N PHE A 179 -14.36 11.48 5.23
CA PHE A 179 -14.35 11.08 3.84
C PHE A 179 -15.72 10.58 3.37
N VAL A 180 -16.33 9.63 4.10
CA VAL A 180 -17.66 9.08 3.76
C VAL A 180 -18.71 10.18 3.75
N PHE A 181 -18.71 11.05 4.76
CA PHE A 181 -19.62 12.17 4.84
C PHE A 181 -19.43 13.14 3.65
N GLN A 182 -18.20 13.58 3.38
CA GLN A 182 -17.92 14.52 2.29
C GLN A 182 -18.19 13.92 0.90
N GLN A 183 -18.02 12.61 0.75
CA GLN A 183 -18.37 11.92 -0.48
C GLN A 183 -19.88 11.98 -0.74
N GLN A 184 -20.69 11.80 0.30
CA GLN A 184 -22.14 11.93 0.22
C GLN A 184 -22.55 13.38 -0.10
N GLU A 185 -22.02 14.35 0.64
CA GLU A 185 -22.29 15.78 0.42
C GLU A 185 -21.94 16.23 -1.00
N ALA A 186 -20.78 15.80 -1.52
CA ALA A 186 -20.38 16.14 -2.89
C ALA A 186 -21.29 15.47 -3.94
N SER A 187 -21.74 14.23 -3.69
CA SER A 187 -22.71 13.54 -4.55
C SER A 187 -24.05 14.26 -4.58
N ASP A 188 -24.55 14.67 -3.42
CA ASP A 188 -25.81 15.38 -3.28
C ASP A 188 -25.74 16.77 -3.91
N PHE A 189 -24.65 17.50 -3.70
CA PHE A 189 -24.40 18.79 -4.34
C PHE A 189 -24.51 18.69 -5.87
N ILE A 190 -23.82 17.71 -6.48
CA ILE A 190 -23.83 17.53 -7.94
C ILE A 190 -25.22 17.11 -8.43
N THR A 191 -25.91 16.25 -7.68
CA THR A 191 -27.24 15.76 -8.05
C THR A 191 -28.28 16.88 -7.98
N LEU A 192 -28.29 17.65 -6.90
CA LEU A 192 -29.23 18.75 -6.67
C LEU A 192 -29.01 19.92 -7.63
N ARG A 193 -27.75 20.23 -7.96
CA ARG A 193 -27.39 21.35 -8.85
C ARG A 193 -27.17 20.94 -10.31
N ARG A 194 -27.54 19.72 -10.70
CA ARG A 194 -27.21 19.15 -12.01
C ARG A 194 -27.53 20.07 -13.19
N LEU A 195 -28.73 20.64 -13.23
CA LEU A 195 -29.16 21.51 -14.33
C LEU A 195 -28.33 22.81 -14.38
N SER A 196 -28.16 23.48 -13.24
CA SER A 196 -27.32 24.68 -13.11
C SER A 196 -25.87 24.41 -13.53
N ILE A 197 -25.29 23.27 -13.13
CA ILE A 197 -23.93 22.88 -13.53
C ILE A 197 -23.84 22.68 -15.06
N MET A 198 -24.85 22.08 -15.66
CA MET A 198 -24.90 21.87 -17.11
C MET A 198 -25.02 23.19 -17.88
N ASP A 199 -25.83 24.13 -17.38
CA ASP A 199 -25.97 25.46 -17.98
C ASP A 199 -24.65 26.25 -17.88
N GLU A 200 -24.02 26.27 -16.70
CA GLU A 200 -22.72 26.92 -16.48
C GLU A 200 -21.61 26.34 -17.39
N LEU A 201 -21.64 25.02 -17.62
CA LEU A 201 -20.74 24.34 -18.54
C LEU A 201 -20.97 24.75 -20.00
N GLU A 202 -22.22 24.78 -20.45
CA GLU A 202 -22.57 25.20 -21.81
C GLU A 202 -22.18 26.66 -22.06
N GLU A 203 -22.46 27.55 -21.12
CA GLU A 203 -22.02 28.95 -21.19
C GLU A 203 -20.49 29.07 -21.28
N SER A 204 -19.77 28.26 -20.50
CA SER A 204 -18.31 28.24 -20.50
C SER A 204 -17.72 27.73 -21.82
N LEU A 205 -18.33 26.69 -22.42
CA LEU A 205 -17.98 26.19 -23.74
C LEU A 205 -18.21 27.26 -24.82
N GLN A 206 -19.37 27.92 -24.80
CA GLN A 206 -19.70 28.97 -25.75
C GLN A 206 -18.78 30.20 -25.60
N ARG A 207 -18.42 30.56 -24.36
CA ARG A 207 -17.47 31.63 -24.08
C ARG A 207 -16.09 31.31 -24.66
N ALA A 208 -15.55 30.12 -24.39
CA ALA A 208 -14.24 29.71 -24.92
C ALA A 208 -14.23 29.63 -26.46
N ARG A 209 -15.32 29.17 -27.09
CA ARG A 209 -15.45 29.16 -28.57
C ARG A 209 -15.44 30.56 -29.16
N ARG A 210 -16.16 31.50 -28.55
CA ARG A 210 -16.16 32.92 -28.98
C ARG A 210 -14.77 33.54 -28.83
N GLU A 211 -14.11 33.33 -27.69
CA GLU A 211 -12.74 33.80 -27.47
C GLU A 211 -11.78 33.30 -28.57
N LEU A 212 -11.84 32.02 -28.96
CA LEU A 212 -11.03 31.48 -30.05
C LEU A 212 -11.34 32.14 -31.39
N HIS A 213 -12.63 32.37 -31.70
CA HIS A 213 -13.04 33.04 -32.93
C HIS A 213 -12.53 34.50 -32.95
N ASP A 214 -12.62 35.22 -31.85
CA ASP A 214 -12.16 36.61 -31.73
C ASP A 214 -10.63 36.70 -31.85
N LEU A 215 -9.89 35.76 -31.26
CA LEU A 215 -8.44 35.65 -31.42
C LEU A 215 -8.04 35.39 -32.89
N LEU A 216 -8.77 34.51 -33.59
CA LEU A 216 -8.55 34.25 -35.03
C LEU A 216 -8.89 35.47 -35.88
N ALA A 217 -10.01 36.15 -35.60
CA ALA A 217 -10.38 37.39 -36.27
C ALA A 217 -9.31 38.47 -36.05
N ALA A 218 -8.82 38.64 -34.82
CA ALA A 218 -7.75 39.58 -34.51
C ALA A 218 -6.45 39.26 -35.26
N ALA A 219 -6.07 37.97 -35.35
CA ALA A 219 -4.86 37.54 -36.06
C ALA A 219 -4.98 37.67 -37.60
N THR A 220 -6.19 37.63 -38.16
CA THR A 220 -6.42 37.60 -39.61
C THR A 220 -6.89 38.93 -40.20
N THR A 221 -7.10 39.97 -39.39
CA THR A 221 -7.62 41.27 -39.82
C THR A 221 -6.64 42.44 -39.60
N GLY A 222 -6.93 43.57 -40.28
CA GLY A 222 -6.33 44.88 -40.03
C GLY A 222 -4.81 44.95 -40.16
N ARG A 223 -4.13 45.12 -39.02
CA ARG A 223 -2.70 45.48 -38.88
C ARG A 223 -1.70 44.41 -39.32
N PHE A 224 -2.13 43.15 -39.40
CA PHE A 224 -1.30 42.04 -39.86
C PHE A 224 -1.36 41.83 -41.36
N ARG A 225 -2.25 42.55 -42.06
CA ARG A 225 -2.38 42.54 -43.53
C ARG A 225 -1.78 43.78 -44.18
N ASP A 226 -1.39 44.78 -43.39
CA ASP A 226 -0.83 46.04 -43.88
C ASP A 226 0.68 45.88 -44.19
N PRO A 227 1.11 46.02 -45.47
CA PRO A 227 2.52 45.96 -45.85
C PRO A 227 3.37 47.09 -45.26
N ALA A 228 2.76 48.19 -44.80
CA ALA A 228 3.46 49.32 -44.18
C ALA A 228 3.70 49.13 -42.67
N SER A 229 3.18 48.06 -42.07
CA SER A 229 3.29 47.76 -40.64
C SER A 229 4.69 47.27 -40.25
N ASN A 230 5.13 47.56 -39.02
CA ASN A 230 6.41 47.09 -38.50
C ASN A 230 6.40 45.56 -38.32
N ALA A 231 7.11 44.86 -39.20
CA ALA A 231 7.15 43.39 -39.23
C ALA A 231 7.56 42.75 -37.89
N ARG A 232 8.52 43.32 -37.15
CA ARG A 232 8.98 42.74 -35.87
C ARG A 232 7.94 42.90 -34.76
N ALA A 233 7.27 44.05 -34.70
CA ALA A 233 6.19 44.28 -33.74
C ALA A 233 4.97 43.40 -34.07
N ALA A 234 4.63 43.29 -35.36
CA ALA A 234 3.56 42.41 -35.84
C ALA A 234 3.82 40.94 -35.49
N GLU A 235 5.07 40.46 -35.66
CA GLU A 235 5.45 39.09 -35.29
C GLU A 235 5.32 38.83 -33.77
N GLN A 236 5.78 39.77 -32.93
CA GLN A 236 5.66 39.65 -31.47
C GLN A 236 4.20 39.57 -31.02
N ASP A 237 3.33 40.42 -31.58
CA ASP A 237 1.90 40.42 -31.29
C ASP A 237 1.23 39.12 -31.77
N LEU A 238 1.59 38.60 -32.95
CA LEU A 238 1.08 37.32 -33.45
C LEU A 238 1.50 36.14 -32.57
N ARG A 239 2.73 36.14 -32.04
CA ARG A 239 3.18 35.14 -31.08
C ARG A 239 2.37 35.22 -29.78
N GLY A 240 2.07 36.42 -29.29
CA GLY A 240 1.18 36.62 -28.14
C GLY A 240 -0.21 36.05 -28.37
N LEU A 241 -0.82 36.37 -29.52
CA LEU A 241 -2.12 35.84 -29.92
C LEU A 241 -2.11 34.31 -30.05
N LEU A 242 -1.04 33.73 -30.60
CA LEU A 242 -0.89 32.28 -30.72
C LEU A 242 -0.85 31.60 -29.34
N LEU A 243 -0.12 32.17 -28.37
CA LEU A 243 -0.06 31.64 -27.01
C LEU A 243 -1.44 31.68 -26.34
N CYS A 244 -2.16 32.81 -26.47
CA CYS A 244 -3.54 32.93 -25.98
C CYS A 244 -4.47 31.91 -26.65
N PHE A 245 -4.37 31.73 -27.97
CA PHE A 245 -5.17 30.76 -28.71
C PHE A 245 -4.93 29.33 -28.22
N GLN A 246 -3.67 28.95 -28.01
CA GLN A 246 -3.30 27.63 -27.48
C GLN A 246 -3.85 27.40 -26.06
N ALA A 247 -3.75 28.41 -25.20
CA ALA A 247 -4.29 28.33 -23.84
C ALA A 247 -5.83 28.18 -23.83
N THR A 248 -6.54 28.97 -24.64
CA THR A 248 -8.01 28.87 -24.76
C THR A 248 -8.44 27.56 -25.41
N ALA A 249 -7.68 27.05 -26.38
CA ALA A 249 -7.95 25.75 -27.00
C ALA A 249 -7.79 24.60 -25.99
N ALA A 250 -6.73 24.60 -25.19
CA ALA A 250 -6.55 23.63 -24.11
C ALA A 250 -7.69 23.68 -23.09
N ARG A 251 -8.12 24.88 -22.68
CA ARG A 251 -9.29 25.06 -21.80
C ARG A 251 -10.59 24.53 -22.43
N LEU A 252 -10.80 24.76 -23.73
CA LEU A 252 -11.95 24.22 -24.44
C LEU A 252 -11.93 22.69 -24.46
N ASP A 253 -10.76 22.09 -24.68
CA ASP A 253 -10.60 20.63 -24.61
C ASP A 253 -10.93 20.11 -23.20
N GLU A 254 -10.45 20.75 -22.14
CA GLU A 254 -10.79 20.39 -20.75
C GLU A 254 -12.28 20.48 -20.45
N LEU A 255 -12.96 21.53 -20.93
CA LEU A 255 -14.41 21.69 -20.81
C LEU A 255 -15.16 20.59 -21.59
N CYS A 256 -14.70 20.23 -22.79
CA CYS A 256 -15.28 19.14 -23.57
C CYS A 256 -15.11 17.77 -22.86
N HIS A 257 -13.97 17.53 -22.22
CA HIS A 257 -13.77 16.33 -21.39
C HIS A 257 -14.71 16.34 -20.18
N SER A 258 -14.83 17.49 -19.51
CA SER A 258 -15.72 17.68 -18.36
C SER A 258 -17.18 17.41 -18.72
N GLN A 259 -17.62 17.85 -19.90
CA GLN A 259 -18.94 17.55 -20.43
C GLN A 259 -19.19 16.04 -20.57
N LYS A 260 -18.24 15.30 -21.13
CA LYS A 260 -18.35 13.83 -21.28
C LYS A 260 -18.46 13.14 -19.92
N THR A 261 -17.68 13.58 -18.94
CA THR A 261 -17.71 13.04 -17.57
C THR A 261 -19.07 13.28 -16.91
N LEU A 262 -19.60 14.51 -16.98
CA LEU A 262 -20.84 14.90 -16.30
C LEU A 262 -22.10 14.36 -16.97
N THR A 263 -22.07 14.15 -18.29
CA THR A 263 -23.21 13.60 -19.06
C THR A 263 -23.18 12.07 -19.14
N GLY A 264 -22.09 11.42 -18.74
CA GLY A 264 -21.94 9.96 -18.82
C GLY A 264 -21.70 9.42 -20.24
N THR A 265 -21.51 10.29 -21.24
CA THR A 265 -21.17 9.87 -22.62
C THR A 265 -19.66 9.64 -22.79
N ALA A 266 -19.05 8.94 -21.85
CA ALA A 266 -17.67 8.49 -21.99
C ALA A 266 -17.63 7.36 -23.03
N VAL A 267 -17.46 7.71 -24.31
CA VAL A 267 -16.98 6.74 -25.29
C VAL A 267 -15.59 6.30 -24.81
N PRO A 268 -15.34 5.01 -24.56
CA PRO A 268 -14.03 4.56 -24.11
C PRO A 268 -12.97 5.02 -25.10
N PRO A 269 -11.77 5.41 -24.63
CA PRO A 269 -10.71 5.82 -25.54
C PRO A 269 -10.49 4.68 -26.54
N ARG A 270 -10.74 4.96 -27.83
CA ARG A 270 -10.35 4.05 -28.91
C ARG A 270 -8.88 3.75 -28.70
N ARG A 271 -8.56 2.52 -28.31
CA ARG A 271 -7.19 2.01 -28.30
C ARG A 271 -6.56 2.45 -29.62
N ALA A 272 -5.51 3.26 -29.53
CA ALA A 272 -4.73 3.64 -30.70
C ALA A 272 -4.39 2.35 -31.44
N ARG A 273 -4.95 2.20 -32.64
CA ARG A 273 -4.64 1.08 -33.52
C ARG A 273 -3.16 1.22 -33.80
N ALA A 274 -2.35 0.30 -33.26
CA ALA A 274 -0.94 0.25 -33.57
C ALA A 274 -0.77 0.29 -35.10
N PRO A 275 0.16 1.10 -35.65
CA PRO A 275 0.39 1.10 -37.08
C PRO A 275 0.84 -0.31 -37.48
N GLN A 276 0.09 -0.91 -38.42
CA GLN A 276 0.49 -2.17 -39.02
C GLN A 276 1.84 -1.98 -39.73
N PRO A 277 2.83 -2.85 -39.52
CA PRO A 277 3.97 -2.93 -40.42
C PRO A 277 3.53 -3.62 -41.72
N CYS A 278 3.65 -2.91 -42.85
CA CYS A 278 3.66 -3.51 -44.17
C CYS A 278 4.74 -4.62 -44.25
N GLY A 279 4.41 -5.73 -44.93
CA GLY A 279 5.37 -6.81 -45.26
C GLY A 279 6.59 -6.28 -46.00
N THR A 280 7.72 -6.97 -46.12
CA THR A 280 7.97 -8.41 -46.27
C THR A 280 9.49 -8.58 -46.17
N ARG A 281 10.03 -9.65 -45.56
CA ARG A 281 10.92 -10.64 -46.22
C ARG A 281 11.44 -11.67 -45.23
N GLN A 282 11.26 -12.94 -45.61
CA GLN A 282 11.92 -14.09 -45.02
C GLN A 282 13.41 -14.07 -45.35
N THR A 283 14.26 -14.38 -44.36
CA THR A 283 15.53 -15.11 -44.55
C THR A 283 15.92 -15.85 -43.27
N LEU A 284 15.80 -17.18 -43.34
CA LEU A 284 16.67 -18.24 -42.84
C LEU A 284 17.79 -17.91 -41.82
N GLY A 285 17.73 -18.60 -40.68
CA GLY A 285 18.75 -19.56 -40.22
C GLY A 285 20.10 -19.07 -39.68
N CYS A 286 20.36 -19.36 -38.41
CA CYS A 286 21.59 -19.94 -37.80
C CYS A 286 21.68 -19.51 -36.32
N ALA A 287 21.47 -20.43 -35.38
CA ALA A 287 22.48 -21.23 -34.69
C ALA A 287 23.16 -20.50 -33.50
N SER A 288 22.77 -20.88 -32.27
CA SER A 288 23.60 -20.75 -31.05
C SER A 288 24.81 -21.69 -31.13
N PRO A 289 25.94 -21.54 -30.37
CA PRO A 289 26.01 -21.74 -28.90
C PRO A 289 27.19 -20.93 -28.21
N PRO A 290 27.87 -21.38 -27.12
CA PRO A 290 27.50 -21.28 -25.69
C PRO A 290 28.60 -20.68 -24.73
N GLY A 291 28.25 -20.41 -23.46
CA GLY A 291 29.15 -20.31 -22.27
C GLY A 291 30.07 -19.06 -22.19
N SER A 292 30.50 -18.49 -21.07
CA SER A 292 30.59 -18.90 -19.66
C SER A 292 30.94 -17.68 -18.77
N ARG A 293 30.54 -17.73 -17.49
CA ARG A 293 31.19 -17.21 -16.24
C ARG A 293 31.79 -15.79 -16.18
N GLY A 294 31.42 -15.05 -15.11
CA GLY A 294 32.28 -14.02 -14.50
C GLY A 294 31.58 -12.99 -13.61
N LEU A 295 31.50 -13.27 -12.30
CA LEU A 295 31.42 -12.26 -11.20
C LEU A 295 32.78 -11.49 -11.13
N PRO A 296 32.93 -10.30 -10.47
CA PRO A 296 32.46 -10.05 -9.10
C PRO A 296 32.04 -8.60 -8.65
N ARG A 297 31.37 -8.59 -7.49
CA ARG A 297 31.25 -7.61 -6.36
C ARG A 297 31.82 -6.18 -6.45
N HIS A 298 31.04 -5.20 -5.98
CA HIS A 298 31.10 -4.53 -4.63
C HIS A 298 30.03 -3.42 -4.55
N GLY A 299 29.11 -3.42 -3.57
CA GLY A 299 29.11 -2.57 -2.35
C GLY A 299 28.14 -1.39 -2.52
N GLY A 300 27.30 -0.93 -1.60
CA GLY A 300 26.94 -1.25 -0.22
C GLY A 300 26.13 -0.05 0.33
N GLN A 301 25.10 -0.28 1.15
CA GLN A 301 24.70 0.53 2.32
C GLN A 301 23.35 0.04 2.85
N GLY A 302 23.36 -0.50 4.06
CA GLY A 302 22.19 -0.95 4.81
C GLY A 302 21.79 0.08 5.85
N SER A 303 20.48 0.16 6.10
CA SER A 303 19.89 0.81 7.27
C SER A 303 19.84 -0.21 8.42
N GLN A 304 20.29 0.23 9.60
CA GLN A 304 20.41 -0.58 10.80
C GLN A 304 19.02 -0.88 11.39
N THR A 305 18.64 -2.16 11.42
CA THR A 305 17.68 -2.70 12.37
C THR A 305 18.44 -3.43 13.46
N SER A 306 18.05 -3.20 14.72
CA SER A 306 18.58 -3.86 15.90
C SER A 306 18.25 -5.35 15.85
N VAL A 307 19.21 -6.17 15.44
CA VAL A 307 19.12 -7.63 15.45
C VAL A 307 19.69 -8.14 16.78
N CYS A 308 18.96 -9.01 17.47
CA CYS A 308 19.47 -9.73 18.64
C CYS A 308 20.80 -10.44 18.29
N PRO A 309 21.80 -10.47 19.19
CA PRO A 309 23.09 -11.06 18.88
C PRO A 309 22.94 -12.56 18.57
N PRO A 310 23.69 -13.10 17.59
CA PRO A 310 23.69 -14.53 17.35
C PRO A 310 24.21 -15.27 18.60
N PRO A 311 23.71 -16.48 18.91
CA PRO A 311 24.23 -17.25 20.01
C PRO A 311 25.71 -17.55 19.73
N GLN A 312 26.58 -17.03 20.59
CA GLN A 312 28.00 -17.36 20.54
C GLN A 312 28.16 -18.86 20.79
N GLY A 313 29.00 -19.48 19.95
CA GLY A 313 29.09 -20.92 19.80
C GLY A 313 29.33 -21.65 21.11
N THR A 314 28.34 -22.41 21.53
CA THR A 314 28.56 -23.68 22.20
C THR A 314 28.48 -24.77 21.14
N ALA A 315 29.56 -25.55 21.01
CA ALA A 315 29.60 -26.68 20.11
C ALA A 315 28.52 -27.71 20.54
N TRP A 316 27.46 -27.83 19.75
CA TRP A 316 26.41 -28.81 19.98
C TRP A 316 26.74 -30.09 19.24
N THR A 317 27.21 -31.10 19.98
CA THR A 317 27.31 -32.48 19.53
C THR A 317 25.97 -32.96 18.99
N ARG A 318 25.96 -33.52 17.77
CA ARG A 318 24.83 -34.26 17.19
C ARG A 318 24.30 -35.29 18.20
N LEU A 319 23.11 -35.07 18.73
CA LEU A 319 22.34 -36.11 19.38
C LEU A 319 21.77 -37.03 18.29
N SER A 320 22.49 -38.12 18.02
CA SER A 320 21.94 -39.26 17.32
C SER A 320 20.92 -39.96 18.23
N TRP A 321 19.65 -39.88 17.87
CA TRP A 321 18.61 -40.70 18.47
C TRP A 321 18.90 -42.19 18.19
N PRO A 322 18.77 -43.10 19.18
CA PRO A 322 18.85 -44.52 18.89
C PRO A 322 17.65 -44.90 18.01
N ARG A 323 17.92 -45.31 16.77
CA ARG A 323 16.94 -46.08 16.00
C ARG A 323 16.69 -47.37 16.77
N ALA A 324 15.48 -47.53 17.28
CA ALA A 324 15.00 -48.82 17.77
C ALA A 324 15.11 -49.83 16.61
N ARG A 325 16.00 -50.83 16.76
CA ARG A 325 15.91 -52.06 15.98
C ARG A 325 14.79 -52.87 16.62
N THR A 326 13.86 -53.30 15.78
CA THR A 326 12.84 -54.32 16.06
C THR A 326 13.43 -55.58 16.68
#